data_AF-A0A1E1XR69-F1
#
_entry.id   AF-A0A1E1XR69-F1
#
_cell.length_a   1.000
_cell.length_b   1.000
_cell.length_c   1.000
_cell.angle_alpha   90.00
_cell.angle_beta   90.00
_cell.angle_gamma   90.00
#
_symmetry.space_group_name_H-M   'P 1'
#
loop_
_entity.id
_entity.type
_entity.pdbx_description
1 polymer ?
#
loop_
_entity_poly.entity_id
_entity_poly.type
_entity_poly.pdbx_seq_one_letter_code
_entity_poly.pdbx_strand_id
1 'polypeptide(L)'
;VPSPLEFHRRWVSPSVPVIIRGGVSHWEAVKKWTRAYLRNKIGDLPVTVAVTPNGFADAIQGSMFVTPEERVMKFGEFLDIIEGHNPSKAVFYIQKQNSNFTDEFEALTEDIERDVQWAAEAFGKQPDAVNFWMGDERAVTSMHRDHYENIYCVVSGHKDFILLSPTDLPWVPYENYKQGRYREGVNGRFDVIASGDDSSVPWIPVDPENPDFDKYPSYRYASPVKCRISAGDVLYLPSLWFHHVRQSHGCIAINYWYDMEFDIKYCYYKFLEDL
;
A
#
# COMPACT_ATOMS: atom_id res chain seq x y z
N VAL A 1 -12.22 0.94 -19.84
CA VAL A 1 -12.75 1.06 -18.47
C VAL A 1 -14.18 0.54 -18.46
N PRO A 2 -14.61 -0.30 -17.49
CA PRO A 2 -15.99 -0.81 -17.41
C PRO A 2 -16.99 0.31 -17.10
N SER A 3 -18.28 0.10 -17.42
CA SER A 3 -19.33 0.97 -16.91
C SER A 3 -19.52 0.76 -15.40
N PRO A 4 -20.04 1.74 -14.64
CA PRO A 4 -20.28 1.60 -13.20
C PRO A 4 -21.12 0.37 -12.83
N LEU A 5 -22.21 0.11 -13.58
CA LEU A 5 -23.05 -1.07 -13.38
C LEU A 5 -22.31 -2.38 -13.65
N GLU A 6 -21.51 -2.44 -14.72
CA GLU A 6 -20.69 -3.62 -14.99
C GLU A 6 -19.66 -3.81 -13.89
N PHE A 7 -19.02 -2.71 -13.46
CA PHE A 7 -18.00 -2.71 -12.43
C PHE A 7 -18.53 -3.31 -11.13
N HIS A 8 -19.66 -2.78 -10.66
CA HIS A 8 -20.30 -3.24 -9.45
C HIS A 8 -20.71 -4.72 -9.55
N ARG A 9 -21.37 -5.11 -10.65
CA ARG A 9 -21.93 -6.46 -10.80
C ARG A 9 -20.87 -7.54 -10.93
N ARG A 10 -19.77 -7.28 -11.64
CA ARG A 10 -18.77 -8.31 -11.99
C ARG A 10 -17.63 -8.41 -11.00
N TRP A 11 -17.32 -7.35 -10.26
CA TRP A 11 -16.13 -7.31 -9.40
C TRP A 11 -16.43 -6.87 -7.97
N VAL A 12 -17.18 -5.79 -7.75
CA VAL A 12 -17.46 -5.28 -6.39
C VAL A 12 -18.37 -6.21 -5.58
N SER A 13 -19.55 -6.52 -6.13
CA SER A 13 -20.52 -7.39 -5.48
C SER A 13 -19.95 -8.79 -5.18
N PRO A 14 -19.29 -9.50 -6.13
CA PRO A 14 -18.68 -10.80 -5.85
C PRO A 14 -17.33 -10.74 -5.11
N SER A 15 -16.79 -9.54 -4.82
CA SER A 15 -15.46 -9.34 -4.21
C SER A 15 -14.34 -10.03 -4.99
N VAL A 16 -14.16 -9.63 -6.25
CA VAL A 16 -13.14 -10.20 -7.15
C VAL A 16 -12.20 -9.09 -7.65
N PRO A 17 -10.88 -9.19 -7.43
CA PRO A 17 -9.92 -8.21 -7.91
C PRO A 17 -9.86 -8.21 -9.44
N VAL A 18 -9.59 -7.06 -10.03
CA VAL A 18 -9.42 -6.93 -11.49
C VAL A 18 -8.38 -5.88 -11.84
N ILE A 19 -7.58 -6.19 -12.86
CA ILE A 19 -6.70 -5.21 -13.50
C ILE A 19 -7.41 -4.60 -14.69
N ILE A 20 -7.67 -3.30 -14.65
CA ILE A 20 -8.17 -2.51 -15.76
C ILE A 20 -6.96 -1.94 -16.51
N ARG A 21 -6.57 -2.63 -17.58
CA ARG A 21 -5.41 -2.23 -18.39
C ARG A 21 -5.61 -0.85 -18.99
N GLY A 22 -4.61 0.01 -18.83
CA GLY A 22 -4.66 1.39 -19.30
C GLY A 22 -5.74 2.27 -18.66
N GLY A 23 -6.30 1.88 -17.51
CA GLY A 23 -7.41 2.57 -16.86
C GLY A 23 -7.17 4.03 -16.49
N VAL A 24 -5.91 4.45 -16.37
CA VAL A 24 -5.49 5.85 -16.11
C VAL A 24 -4.47 6.36 -17.13
N SER A 25 -4.34 5.71 -18.29
CA SER A 25 -3.38 6.13 -19.33
C SER A 25 -3.68 7.51 -19.93
N HIS A 26 -4.90 8.02 -19.76
CA HIS A 26 -5.30 9.35 -20.20
C HIS A 26 -4.79 10.46 -19.27
N TRP A 27 -4.45 10.17 -18.02
CA TRP A 27 -3.96 11.16 -17.07
C TRP A 27 -2.67 11.82 -17.56
N GLU A 28 -2.56 13.12 -17.33
CA GLU A 28 -1.35 13.87 -17.66
C GLU A 28 -0.16 13.42 -16.80
N ALA A 29 -0.41 12.95 -15.58
CA ALA A 29 0.60 12.39 -14.69
C ALA A 29 1.38 11.23 -15.33
N VAL A 30 0.71 10.31 -16.04
CA VAL A 30 1.38 9.16 -16.69
C VAL A 30 2.37 9.63 -17.76
N LYS A 31 2.14 10.81 -18.35
CA LYS A 31 3.01 11.40 -19.38
C LYS A 31 4.07 12.32 -18.79
N LYS A 32 3.74 13.06 -17.73
CA LYS A 32 4.54 14.18 -17.21
C LYS A 32 5.42 13.83 -16.03
N TRP A 33 5.01 12.92 -15.14
CA TRP A 33 5.65 12.68 -13.84
C TRP A 33 6.97 11.88 -13.96
N THR A 34 7.92 12.49 -14.67
CA THR A 34 9.32 12.13 -14.66
C THR A 34 10.00 12.70 -13.42
N ARG A 35 11.18 12.19 -13.06
CA ARG A 35 11.96 12.72 -11.94
C ARG A 35 12.30 14.20 -12.11
N ALA A 36 12.73 14.58 -13.32
CA ALA A 36 13.05 15.96 -13.63
C ALA A 36 11.84 16.90 -13.46
N TYR A 37 10.66 16.46 -13.93
CA TYR A 37 9.43 17.22 -13.76
C TYR A 37 9.08 17.41 -12.28
N LEU A 38 9.05 16.31 -11.50
CA LEU A 38 8.69 16.38 -10.09
C LEU A 38 9.71 17.17 -9.28
N ARG A 39 11.01 17.02 -9.57
CA ARG A 39 12.06 17.85 -8.96
C ARG A 39 11.84 19.33 -9.21
N ASN A 40 11.49 19.71 -10.44
CA ASN A 40 11.22 21.11 -10.78
C ASN A 40 9.91 21.63 -10.16
N LYS A 41 8.86 20.81 -10.14
CA LYS A 41 7.51 21.23 -9.70
C LYS A 41 7.34 21.22 -8.19
N ILE A 42 7.87 20.20 -7.51
CA ILE A 42 7.66 19.96 -6.07
C ILE A 42 8.95 19.68 -5.30
N GLY A 43 10.14 19.91 -5.86
CA GLY A 43 11.41 19.56 -5.21
C GLY A 43 11.62 20.19 -3.83
N ASP A 44 11.11 21.40 -3.59
CA ASP A 44 11.21 22.08 -2.30
C ASP A 44 10.08 21.75 -1.32
N LEU A 45 9.09 20.97 -1.74
CA LEU A 45 7.93 20.62 -0.92
C LEU A 45 8.37 19.68 0.22
N PRO A 46 8.06 19.99 1.49
CA PRO A 46 8.29 19.08 2.60
C PRO A 46 7.30 17.92 2.52
N VAL A 47 7.81 16.69 2.60
CA VAL A 47 7.02 15.46 2.52
C VAL A 47 7.34 14.51 3.67
N THR A 48 6.34 13.76 4.12
CA THR A 48 6.54 12.73 5.14
C THR A 48 7.03 11.44 4.50
N VAL A 49 8.22 10.98 4.90
CA VAL A 49 8.87 9.77 4.37
C VAL A 49 9.05 8.74 5.47
N ALA A 50 8.61 7.51 5.23
CA ALA A 50 8.92 6.37 6.08
C ALA A 50 10.34 5.88 5.80
N VAL A 51 11.10 5.65 6.87
CA VAL A 51 12.49 5.20 6.83
C VAL A 51 12.63 3.94 7.66
N THR A 52 13.18 2.90 7.04
CA THR A 52 13.40 1.59 7.67
C THR A 52 14.81 1.08 7.36
N PRO A 53 15.40 0.22 8.21
CA PRO A 53 16.72 -0.35 7.94
C PRO A 53 16.72 -1.42 6.83
N ASN A 54 15.57 -2.04 6.58
CA ASN A 54 15.44 -3.27 5.78
C ASN A 54 14.32 -3.22 4.73
N GLY A 55 13.53 -2.13 4.69
CA GLY A 55 12.43 -1.97 3.74
C GLY A 55 11.06 -2.43 4.26
N PHE A 56 10.99 -3.04 5.44
CA PHE A 56 9.75 -3.55 6.00
C PHE A 56 9.19 -2.56 7.02
N ALA A 57 8.32 -1.67 6.56
CA ALA A 57 7.46 -0.88 7.43
C ALA A 57 6.24 -1.70 7.85
N ASP A 58 5.73 -1.45 9.06
CA ASP A 58 4.49 -2.06 9.56
C ASP A 58 4.53 -3.60 9.43
N ALA A 59 5.56 -4.17 10.04
CA ALA A 59 5.89 -5.58 9.90
C ALA A 59 6.44 -6.18 11.20
N ILE A 60 6.44 -7.50 11.28
CA ILE A 60 6.99 -8.22 12.44
C ILE A 60 8.52 -8.24 12.39
N GLN A 61 9.14 -7.79 13.48
CA GLN A 61 10.59 -7.77 13.69
C GLN A 61 10.90 -8.42 15.03
N GLY A 62 11.38 -9.66 14.98
CA GLY A 62 11.53 -10.49 16.17
C GLY A 62 10.17 -10.77 16.82
N SER A 63 9.93 -10.21 18.00
CA SER A 63 8.71 -10.41 18.78
C SER A 63 7.80 -9.17 18.84
N MET A 64 8.02 -8.18 17.95
CA MET A 64 7.28 -6.91 17.94
C MET A 64 6.74 -6.60 16.55
N PHE A 65 5.61 -5.92 16.51
CA PHE A 65 5.14 -5.21 15.33
C PHE A 65 5.82 -3.85 15.31
N VAL A 66 6.58 -3.56 14.25
CA VAL A 66 7.44 -2.38 14.18
C VAL A 66 7.00 -1.46 13.05
N THR A 67 6.66 -0.24 13.46
CA THR A 67 6.33 0.88 12.58
C THR A 67 7.61 1.59 12.11
N PRO A 68 7.60 2.26 10.95
CA PRO A 68 8.77 2.96 10.43
C PRO A 68 9.11 4.20 11.28
N GLU A 69 10.34 4.66 11.14
CA GLU A 69 10.67 6.04 11.53
C GLU A 69 10.10 6.99 10.48
N GLU A 70 9.39 8.03 10.89
CA GLU A 70 8.91 9.07 9.97
C GLU A 70 9.84 10.28 10.00
N ARG A 71 10.22 10.76 8.82
CA ARG A 71 11.01 11.98 8.64
C ARG A 71 10.29 12.92 7.69
N VAL A 72 10.35 14.21 8.02
CA VAL A 72 9.98 15.26 7.07
C VAL A 72 11.26 15.72 6.38
N MET A 73 11.25 15.70 5.05
CA MET A 73 12.36 16.18 4.21
C MET A 73 11.84 16.79 2.92
N LYS A 74 12.70 17.52 2.19
CA LYS A 74 12.31 18.04 0.88
C LYS A 74 12.15 16.89 -0.11
N PHE A 75 11.16 16.96 -0.99
CA PHE A 75 10.97 15.94 -2.03
C PHE A 75 12.21 15.77 -2.92
N GLY A 76 12.93 16.86 -3.21
CA GLY A 76 14.19 16.82 -3.96
C GLY A 76 15.31 16.04 -3.26
N GLU A 77 15.40 16.12 -1.92
CA GLU A 77 16.36 15.34 -1.13
C GLU A 77 15.99 13.86 -1.14
N PHE A 78 14.69 13.55 -1.04
CA PHE A 78 14.18 12.19 -1.24
C PHE A 78 14.52 11.65 -2.63
N LEU A 79 14.33 12.46 -3.68
CA LEU A 79 14.72 12.08 -5.05
C LEU A 79 16.22 11.82 -5.17
N ASP A 80 17.08 12.61 -4.52
CA ASP A 80 18.53 12.40 -4.55
C ASP A 80 18.93 11.04 -3.95
N ILE A 81 18.19 10.55 -2.95
CA ILE A 81 18.40 9.22 -2.38
C ILE A 81 17.96 8.14 -3.37
N ILE A 82 16.76 8.27 -3.95
CA ILE A 82 16.21 7.32 -4.94
C ILE A 82 17.07 7.29 -6.22
N GLU A 83 17.63 8.42 -6.65
CA GLU A 83 18.49 8.47 -7.85
C GLU A 83 19.95 8.05 -7.56
N GLY A 84 20.27 7.76 -6.29
CA GLY A 84 21.62 7.33 -5.88
C GLY A 84 22.65 8.46 -5.83
N HIS A 85 22.23 9.73 -5.91
CA HIS A 85 23.11 10.89 -5.72
C HIS A 85 23.55 11.05 -4.26
N ASN A 86 22.70 10.63 -3.31
CA ASN A 86 23.02 10.59 -1.88
C ASN A 86 22.64 9.22 -1.30
N PRO A 87 23.44 8.17 -1.56
CA PRO A 87 23.05 6.80 -1.24
C PRO A 87 22.96 6.60 0.27
N SER A 88 21.85 6.03 0.72
CA SER A 88 21.65 5.59 2.10
C SER A 88 21.50 4.08 2.17
N LYS A 89 21.98 3.48 3.28
CA LYS A 89 21.74 2.07 3.56
C LYS A 89 20.28 1.82 3.95
N ALA A 90 19.65 2.81 4.59
CA ALA A 90 18.24 2.76 4.92
C ALA A 90 17.37 2.78 3.65
N VAL A 91 16.11 2.40 3.82
CA VAL A 91 15.12 2.29 2.76
C VAL A 91 14.06 3.36 2.98
N PHE A 92 13.80 4.14 1.93
CA PHE A 92 12.92 5.31 1.96
C PHE A 92 11.67 5.06 1.13
N TYR A 93 10.52 5.35 1.72
CA TYR A 93 9.23 5.17 1.06
C TYR A 93 8.23 6.25 1.51
N ILE A 94 7.69 7.01 0.55
CA ILE A 94 6.53 7.87 0.78
C ILE A 94 5.30 6.96 0.77
N GLN A 95 4.73 6.74 1.95
CA GLN A 95 3.66 5.76 2.18
C GLN A 95 2.66 6.18 3.25
N LYS A 96 2.50 7.48 3.50
CA LYS A 96 1.54 7.96 4.50
C LYS A 96 0.11 7.81 3.97
N GLN A 97 -0.71 7.00 4.62
CA GLN A 97 -2.03 6.56 4.13
C GLN A 97 -3.18 7.33 4.81
N ASN A 98 -3.11 8.65 4.79
CA ASN A 98 -4.12 9.55 5.38
C ASN A 98 -4.32 10.75 4.45
N SER A 99 -4.70 10.49 3.20
CA SER A 99 -4.93 11.52 2.19
C SER A 99 -3.69 12.38 1.91
N ASN A 100 -2.49 11.80 2.00
CA ASN A 100 -1.26 12.56 1.82
C ASN A 100 -1.18 13.22 0.44
N PHE A 101 -1.87 12.70 -0.59
CA PHE A 101 -1.87 13.33 -1.90
C PHE A 101 -2.59 14.68 -1.89
N THR A 102 -3.75 14.77 -1.25
CA THR A 102 -4.50 16.03 -1.15
C THR A 102 -3.89 16.98 -0.14
N ASP A 103 -3.23 16.46 0.89
CA ASP A 103 -2.70 17.27 1.99
C ASP A 103 -1.28 17.76 1.75
N GLU A 104 -0.40 16.89 1.23
CA GLU A 104 1.01 17.18 1.02
C GLU A 104 1.33 17.47 -0.46
N PHE A 105 0.57 16.95 -1.43
CA PHE A 105 0.88 17.03 -2.87
C PHE A 105 -0.17 17.79 -3.70
N GLU A 106 -0.84 18.79 -3.11
CA GLU A 106 -1.89 19.58 -3.77
C GLU A 106 -1.48 20.11 -5.16
N ALA A 107 -0.21 20.53 -5.29
CA ALA A 107 0.37 21.04 -6.54
C ALA A 107 0.33 20.04 -7.72
N LEU A 108 0.21 18.73 -7.44
CA LEU A 108 0.14 17.68 -8.45
C LEU A 108 -1.30 17.27 -8.83
N THR A 109 -2.30 17.76 -8.10
CA THR A 109 -3.70 17.32 -8.26
C THR A 109 -4.29 17.63 -9.63
N GLU A 110 -3.76 18.63 -10.35
CA GLU A 110 -4.20 18.99 -11.71
C GLU A 110 -3.80 17.96 -12.78
N ASP A 111 -2.84 17.09 -12.50
CA ASP A 111 -2.33 16.10 -13.46
C ASP A 111 -3.08 14.75 -13.40
N ILE A 112 -3.98 14.58 -12.43
CA ILE A 112 -4.81 13.38 -12.24
C ILE A 112 -6.28 13.74 -12.01
N GLU A 113 -7.16 12.75 -12.05
CA GLU A 113 -8.55 12.93 -11.63
C GLU A 113 -8.65 12.93 -10.09
N ARG A 114 -9.44 13.85 -9.52
CA ARG A 114 -9.66 13.92 -8.06
C ARG A 114 -10.42 12.71 -7.52
N ASP A 115 -11.24 12.11 -8.35
CA ASP A 115 -12.00 10.90 -8.11
C ASP A 115 -12.03 10.05 -9.38
N VAL A 116 -12.01 8.72 -9.21
CA VAL A 116 -12.14 7.80 -10.32
C VAL A 116 -13.64 7.64 -10.63
N GLN A 117 -14.16 8.51 -11.50
CA GLN A 117 -15.61 8.72 -11.73
C GLN A 117 -16.42 7.43 -11.87
N TRP A 118 -15.96 6.47 -12.67
CA TRP A 118 -16.66 5.20 -12.88
C TRP A 118 -16.71 4.32 -11.63
N ALA A 119 -15.71 4.42 -10.76
CA ALA A 119 -15.67 3.71 -9.48
C ALA A 119 -16.54 4.44 -8.45
N ALA A 120 -16.42 5.77 -8.35
CA ALA A 120 -17.24 6.59 -7.46
C ALA A 120 -18.75 6.43 -7.73
N GLU A 121 -19.17 6.40 -9.00
CA GLU A 121 -20.56 6.13 -9.38
C GLU A 121 -20.99 4.70 -9.01
N ALA A 122 -20.11 3.72 -9.17
CA ALA A 122 -20.39 2.33 -8.83
C ALA A 122 -20.52 2.09 -7.32
N PHE A 123 -19.70 2.78 -6.52
CA PHE A 123 -19.75 2.74 -5.06
C PHE A 123 -20.82 3.68 -4.48
N GLY A 124 -21.33 4.63 -5.27
CA GLY A 124 -22.29 5.64 -4.83
C GLY A 124 -21.70 6.64 -3.82
N LYS A 125 -20.38 6.77 -3.74
CA LYS A 125 -19.67 7.64 -2.78
C LYS A 125 -18.35 8.16 -3.34
N GLN A 126 -17.86 9.22 -2.72
CA GLN A 126 -16.54 9.80 -2.99
C GLN A 126 -15.46 9.07 -2.17
N PRO A 127 -14.18 9.14 -2.55
CA PRO A 127 -13.12 8.50 -1.79
C PRO A 127 -12.91 9.21 -0.44
N ASP A 128 -12.69 8.44 0.60
CA ASP A 128 -12.32 8.90 1.94
C ASP A 128 -10.88 9.41 1.96
N ALA A 129 -10.02 8.78 1.17
CA ALA A 129 -8.62 9.14 1.05
C ALA A 129 -8.06 8.94 -0.35
N VAL A 130 -7.13 9.83 -0.71
CA VAL A 130 -6.30 9.72 -1.92
C VAL A 130 -4.84 9.77 -1.51
N ASN A 131 -4.10 8.69 -1.75
CA ASN A 131 -2.72 8.59 -1.30
C ASN A 131 -1.71 8.53 -2.45
N PHE A 132 -0.59 9.20 -2.25
CA PHE A 132 0.59 9.19 -3.10
C PHE A 132 1.62 8.22 -2.57
N TRP A 133 2.17 7.42 -3.48
CA TRP A 133 3.18 6.41 -3.19
C TRP A 133 4.40 6.61 -4.07
N MET A 134 5.58 6.68 -3.46
CA MET A 134 6.86 6.59 -4.17
C MET A 134 7.96 6.08 -3.26
N GLY A 135 8.72 5.06 -3.69
CA GLY A 135 9.76 4.50 -2.84
C GLY A 135 10.78 3.62 -3.56
N ASP A 136 11.76 3.20 -2.77
CA ASP A 136 12.79 2.23 -3.15
C ASP A 136 12.17 0.85 -3.47
N GLU A 137 12.77 0.09 -4.37
CA GLU A 137 12.36 -1.30 -4.68
C GLU A 137 12.51 -2.24 -3.48
N ARG A 138 13.39 -1.90 -2.55
CA ARG A 138 13.60 -2.64 -1.29
C ARG A 138 12.45 -2.44 -0.31
N ALA A 139 11.61 -1.41 -0.48
CA ALA A 139 10.46 -1.20 0.40
C ALA A 139 9.34 -2.19 0.06
N VAL A 140 8.90 -2.93 1.08
CA VAL A 140 7.91 -4.00 0.99
C VAL A 140 6.80 -3.71 1.98
N THR A 141 5.56 -3.74 1.50
CA THR A 141 4.38 -3.72 2.37
C THR A 141 4.03 -5.15 2.75
N SER A 142 4.09 -5.45 4.05
CA SER A 142 3.84 -6.79 4.58
C SER A 142 2.39 -7.25 4.33
N MET A 143 2.12 -8.54 4.47
CA MET A 143 0.78 -9.08 4.24
C MET A 143 -0.21 -8.50 5.26
N HIS A 144 -1.25 -7.84 4.79
CA HIS A 144 -2.31 -7.24 5.61
C HIS A 144 -3.60 -7.11 4.79
N ARG A 145 -4.66 -6.57 5.39
CA ARG A 145 -5.93 -6.26 4.73
C ARG A 145 -6.47 -4.92 5.19
N ASP A 146 -7.26 -4.28 4.32
CA ASP A 146 -7.93 -3.01 4.60
C ASP A 146 -9.46 -3.17 4.61
N HIS A 147 -10.14 -2.25 5.29
CA HIS A 147 -11.60 -2.12 5.26
C HIS A 147 -12.07 -1.16 4.13
N TYR A 148 -11.29 -1.05 3.06
CA TYR A 148 -11.52 -0.12 1.97
C TYR A 148 -11.62 -0.84 0.63
N GLU A 149 -12.54 -0.38 -0.21
CA GLU A 149 -12.49 -0.67 -1.65
C GLU A 149 -11.36 0.19 -2.25
N ASN A 150 -10.30 -0.46 -2.74
CA ASN A 150 -9.07 0.21 -3.13
C ASN A 150 -8.90 0.24 -4.65
N ILE A 151 -8.88 1.45 -5.22
CA ILE A 151 -8.57 1.68 -6.63
C ILE A 151 -7.11 2.12 -6.72
N TYR A 152 -6.21 1.19 -7.08
CA TYR A 152 -4.76 1.39 -7.08
C TYR A 152 -4.23 1.64 -8.49
N CYS A 153 -3.80 2.87 -8.76
CA CYS A 153 -3.40 3.37 -10.07
C CYS A 153 -1.87 3.52 -10.14
N VAL A 154 -1.20 2.82 -11.07
CA VAL A 154 0.25 3.01 -11.26
C VAL A 154 0.50 4.08 -12.30
N VAL A 155 1.26 5.11 -11.92
CA VAL A 155 1.61 6.23 -12.79
C VAL A 155 2.93 5.97 -13.52
N SER A 156 3.92 5.42 -12.80
CA SER A 156 5.25 5.11 -13.34
C SER A 156 5.83 3.88 -12.67
N GLY A 157 6.52 3.03 -13.44
CA GLY A 157 7.07 1.75 -12.95
C GLY A 157 6.05 0.63 -12.90
N HIS A 158 6.18 -0.27 -11.92
CA HIS A 158 5.23 -1.36 -11.67
C HIS A 158 5.14 -1.72 -10.18
N LYS A 159 4.01 -2.35 -9.83
CA LYS A 159 3.75 -2.95 -8.53
C LYS A 159 3.44 -4.43 -8.70
N ASP A 160 3.99 -5.25 -7.81
CA ASP A 160 3.76 -6.69 -7.74
C ASP A 160 2.97 -7.02 -6.48
N PHE A 161 1.79 -7.60 -6.66
CA PHE A 161 0.90 -7.98 -5.57
C PHE A 161 0.88 -9.51 -5.42
N ILE A 162 0.88 -9.96 -4.17
CA ILE A 162 0.40 -11.29 -3.78
C ILE A 162 -0.91 -11.06 -3.04
N LEU A 163 -1.99 -11.66 -3.54
CA LEU A 163 -3.35 -11.49 -3.04
C LEU A 163 -3.88 -12.81 -2.48
N LEU A 164 -4.58 -12.76 -1.35
CA LEU A 164 -5.39 -13.86 -0.84
C LEU A 164 -6.83 -13.39 -0.65
N SER A 165 -7.77 -14.26 -1.02
CA SER A 165 -9.19 -14.01 -0.80
C SER A 165 -9.47 -13.87 0.71
N PRO A 166 -10.45 -13.06 1.14
CA PRO A 166 -10.92 -13.05 2.52
C PRO A 166 -11.33 -14.46 3.03
N THR A 167 -11.72 -15.35 2.11
CA THR A 167 -12.06 -16.75 2.42
C THR A 167 -10.87 -17.63 2.78
N ASP A 168 -9.63 -17.19 2.52
CA ASP A 168 -8.40 -17.89 2.92
C ASP A 168 -8.05 -17.62 4.39
N LEU A 169 -8.78 -16.75 5.09
CA LEU A 169 -8.56 -16.40 6.49
C LEU A 169 -8.27 -17.60 7.42
N PRO A 170 -8.94 -18.77 7.34
CA PRO A 170 -8.64 -19.92 8.20
C PRO A 170 -7.20 -20.44 8.07
N TRP A 171 -6.53 -20.11 6.95
CA TRP A 171 -5.17 -20.51 6.63
C TRP A 171 -4.14 -19.41 6.86
N VAL A 172 -4.58 -18.18 7.15
CA VAL A 172 -3.73 -17.01 7.37
C VAL A 172 -3.56 -16.78 8.88
N PRO A 173 -2.36 -17.02 9.45
CA PRO A 173 -2.17 -16.90 10.88
C PRO A 173 -2.18 -15.44 11.33
N TYR A 174 -2.79 -15.20 12.48
CA TYR A 174 -2.71 -13.94 13.22
C TYR A 174 -2.13 -14.20 14.60
N GLU A 175 -1.21 -13.34 15.02
CA GLU A 175 -0.64 -13.33 16.37
C GLU A 175 -0.66 -11.91 16.92
N ASN A 176 -0.69 -11.77 18.25
CA ASN A 176 -0.70 -10.47 18.93
C ASN A 176 0.72 -10.04 19.27
N TYR A 177 1.11 -8.85 18.82
CA TYR A 177 2.46 -8.31 19.02
C TYR A 177 2.44 -7.01 19.81
N LYS A 178 3.41 -6.83 20.70
CA LYS A 178 3.71 -5.51 21.27
C LYS A 178 4.22 -4.59 20.17
N GLN A 179 3.93 -3.32 20.30
CA GLN A 179 4.28 -2.33 19.29
C GLN A 179 5.66 -1.72 19.56
N GLY A 180 6.38 -1.44 18.48
CA GLY A 180 7.61 -0.69 18.50
C GLY A 180 7.71 0.24 17.29
N ARG A 181 8.71 1.11 17.32
CA ARG A 181 9.05 2.00 16.22
C ARG A 181 10.54 1.99 15.96
N TYR A 182 10.92 1.99 14.71
CA TYR A 182 12.31 2.23 14.34
C TYR A 182 12.78 3.62 14.73
N ARG A 183 14.03 3.73 15.18
CA ARG A 183 14.74 5.01 15.34
C ARG A 183 16.20 4.85 14.98
N GLU A 184 16.69 5.69 14.09
CA GLU A 184 18.11 5.79 13.77
C GLU A 184 18.86 6.55 14.87
N GLY A 185 19.88 5.91 15.44
CA GLY A 185 20.81 6.52 16.36
C GLY A 185 21.89 7.34 15.64
N VAL A 186 22.66 8.11 16.41
CA VAL A 186 23.74 9.00 15.89
C VAL A 186 24.83 8.22 15.12
N ASN A 187 24.95 6.92 15.35
CA ASN A 187 25.90 6.04 14.66
C ASN A 187 25.35 5.44 13.33
N GLY A 188 24.14 5.84 12.90
CA GLY A 188 23.47 5.33 11.70
C GLY A 188 22.89 3.91 11.85
N ARG A 189 22.80 3.39 13.09
CA ARG A 189 22.12 2.12 13.37
C ARG A 189 20.68 2.37 13.76
N PHE A 190 19.79 1.47 13.35
CA PHE A 190 18.39 1.50 13.73
C PHE A 190 18.16 0.60 14.95
N ASP A 191 17.55 1.18 15.97
CA ASP A 191 17.05 0.47 17.13
C ASP A 191 15.50 0.41 17.08
N VAL A 192 14.91 -0.58 17.75
CA VAL A 192 13.46 -0.66 17.94
C VAL A 192 13.13 -0.12 19.32
N ILE A 193 12.33 0.94 19.37
CA ILE A 193 11.85 1.55 20.60
C ILE A 193 10.42 1.09 20.84
N ALA A 194 10.19 0.36 21.93
CA ALA A 194 8.85 -0.07 22.32
C ALA A 194 7.93 1.14 22.56
N SER A 195 6.65 1.03 22.19
CA SER A 195 5.68 2.12 22.29
C SER A 195 5.33 2.54 23.73
N GLY A 196 5.81 1.81 24.75
CA GLY A 196 5.52 2.07 26.17
C GLY A 196 4.07 1.78 26.58
N ASP A 197 3.20 1.52 25.62
CA ASP A 197 1.82 1.06 25.79
C ASP A 197 1.79 -0.48 25.87
N ASP A 198 0.92 -1.00 26.72
CA ASP A 198 0.69 -2.43 26.87
C ASP A 198 -0.27 -3.00 25.81
N SER A 199 -0.84 -2.18 24.94
CA SER A 199 -1.64 -2.65 23.82
C SER A 199 -0.85 -3.57 22.86
N SER A 200 -1.52 -4.61 22.38
CA SER A 200 -1.02 -5.50 21.33
C SER A 200 -1.78 -5.27 20.04
N VAL A 201 -1.08 -5.42 18.91
CA VAL A 201 -1.67 -5.38 17.57
C VAL A 201 -1.70 -6.80 17.00
N PRO A 202 -2.86 -7.29 16.52
CA PRO A 202 -2.92 -8.52 15.75
C PRO A 202 -2.31 -8.29 14.37
N TRP A 203 -1.34 -9.11 13.98
CA TRP A 203 -0.70 -9.01 12.65
C TRP A 203 -0.36 -10.39 12.09
N ILE A 204 -0.16 -10.43 10.77
CA ILE A 204 0.20 -11.65 10.04
C ILE A 204 1.73 -11.82 10.09
N PRO A 205 2.25 -12.90 10.68
CA PRO A 205 3.69 -13.10 10.82
C PRO A 205 4.34 -13.84 9.65
N VAL A 206 3.53 -14.35 8.72
CA VAL A 206 4.01 -15.11 7.57
C VAL A 206 4.53 -14.17 6.48
N ASP A 207 5.76 -14.43 6.02
CA ASP A 207 6.24 -13.92 4.75
C ASP A 207 5.61 -14.74 3.61
N PRO A 208 4.72 -14.16 2.78
CA PRO A 208 4.04 -14.87 1.69
C PRO A 208 4.99 -15.22 0.53
N GLU A 209 6.18 -14.63 0.46
CA GLU A 209 7.19 -14.93 -0.56
C GLU A 209 8.07 -16.12 -0.17
N ASN A 210 8.27 -16.33 1.13
CA ASN A 210 9.03 -17.44 1.69
C ASN A 210 8.37 -17.96 2.99
N PRO A 211 7.19 -18.61 2.88
CA PRO A 211 6.43 -19.04 4.05
C PRO A 211 7.14 -20.16 4.82
N ASP A 212 7.29 -19.97 6.13
CA ASP A 212 7.73 -21.02 7.05
C ASP A 212 6.55 -21.97 7.33
N PHE A 213 6.46 -23.02 6.53
CA PHE A 213 5.42 -24.03 6.65
C PHE A 213 5.64 -25.02 7.80
N ASP A 214 6.81 -25.04 8.43
CA ASP A 214 7.03 -25.84 9.63
C ASP A 214 6.42 -25.13 10.84
N LYS A 215 6.53 -23.80 10.89
CA LYS A 215 5.87 -22.95 11.90
C LYS A 215 4.38 -22.74 11.60
N TYR A 216 4.00 -22.56 10.33
CA TYR A 216 2.63 -22.24 9.89
C TYR A 216 2.12 -23.24 8.83
N PRO A 217 1.92 -24.53 9.19
CA PRO A 217 1.61 -25.58 8.22
C PRO A 217 0.29 -25.37 7.48
N SER A 218 -0.71 -24.77 8.12
CA SER A 218 -2.01 -24.49 7.51
C SER A 218 -1.93 -23.51 6.34
N TYR A 219 -0.91 -22.65 6.29
CA TYR A 219 -0.72 -21.70 5.20
C TYR A 219 -0.50 -22.39 3.84
N ARG A 220 -0.15 -23.69 3.82
CA ARG A 220 -0.08 -24.51 2.58
C ARG A 220 -1.42 -24.62 1.85
N TYR A 221 -2.54 -24.38 2.54
CA TYR A 221 -3.89 -24.46 1.98
C TYR A 221 -4.40 -23.12 1.46
N ALA A 222 -3.69 -22.02 1.72
CA ALA A 222 -3.98 -20.71 1.15
C ALA A 222 -3.76 -20.71 -0.37
N SER A 223 -4.52 -19.92 -1.11
CA SER A 223 -4.53 -19.92 -2.58
C SER A 223 -4.08 -18.56 -3.14
N PRO A 224 -2.76 -18.24 -3.10
CA PRO A 224 -2.26 -16.93 -3.52
C PRO A 224 -2.43 -16.67 -5.01
N VAL A 225 -2.96 -15.49 -5.33
CA VAL A 225 -2.99 -14.94 -6.68
C VAL A 225 -1.89 -13.88 -6.80
N LYS A 226 -0.98 -14.06 -7.76
CA LYS A 226 0.11 -13.10 -8.02
C LYS A 226 -0.22 -12.27 -9.24
N CYS A 227 -0.08 -10.96 -9.15
CA CYS A 227 -0.30 -10.08 -10.30
C CYS A 227 0.64 -8.89 -10.32
N ARG A 228 0.94 -8.42 -11.54
CA ARG A 228 1.71 -7.19 -11.78
C ARG A 228 0.83 -6.16 -12.46
N ILE A 229 0.81 -4.95 -11.92
CA ILE A 229 0.26 -3.76 -12.56
C ILE A 229 1.38 -2.80 -12.95
N SER A 230 1.28 -2.23 -14.14
CA SER A 230 2.31 -1.35 -14.73
C SER A 230 1.76 0.05 -14.96
N ALA A 231 2.64 0.99 -15.30
CA ALA A 231 2.26 2.37 -15.62
C ALA A 231 1.04 2.44 -16.56
N GLY A 232 0.03 3.19 -16.15
CA GLY A 232 -1.24 3.35 -16.84
C GLY A 232 -2.35 2.37 -16.41
N ASP A 233 -2.02 1.27 -15.72
CA ASP A 233 -2.98 0.28 -15.25
C ASP A 233 -3.61 0.67 -13.90
N VAL A 234 -4.78 0.11 -13.65
CA VAL A 234 -5.50 0.20 -12.37
C VAL A 234 -5.77 -1.21 -11.84
N LEU A 235 -5.46 -1.46 -10.58
CA LEU A 235 -5.97 -2.61 -9.83
C LEU A 235 -7.16 -2.17 -9.00
N TYR A 236 -8.31 -2.80 -9.19
CA TYR A 236 -9.32 -2.86 -8.15
C TYR A 236 -8.93 -3.97 -7.17
N LEU A 237 -8.61 -3.58 -5.94
CA LEU A 237 -8.34 -4.44 -4.80
C LEU A 237 -9.55 -4.36 -3.87
N PRO A 238 -10.39 -5.41 -3.81
CA PRO A 238 -11.61 -5.37 -3.03
C PRO A 238 -11.33 -5.30 -1.54
N SER A 239 -12.28 -4.77 -0.79
CA SER A 239 -12.22 -4.75 0.68
C SER A 239 -11.95 -6.13 1.27
N LEU A 240 -11.21 -6.15 2.40
CA LEU A 240 -10.81 -7.32 3.16
C LEU A 240 -9.84 -8.31 2.46
N TRP A 241 -9.49 -8.09 1.19
CA TRP A 241 -8.49 -8.92 0.53
C TRP A 241 -7.12 -8.75 1.19
N PHE A 242 -6.50 -9.87 1.54
CA PHE A 242 -5.13 -9.82 2.03
C PHE A 242 -4.20 -9.54 0.87
N HIS A 243 -3.25 -8.64 1.09
CA HIS A 243 -2.31 -8.25 0.06
C HIS A 243 -0.92 -7.94 0.62
N HIS A 244 0.08 -8.34 -0.16
CA HIS A 244 1.48 -8.04 0.04
C HIS A 244 2.03 -7.38 -1.22
N VAL A 245 2.85 -6.33 -1.08
CA VAL A 245 3.18 -5.45 -2.19
C VAL A 245 4.69 -5.22 -2.31
N ARG A 246 5.21 -5.48 -3.51
CA ARG A 246 6.53 -5.04 -3.98
C ARG A 246 6.39 -4.00 -5.09
N GLN A 247 7.48 -3.31 -5.40
CA GLN A 247 7.50 -2.25 -6.40
C GLN A 247 8.83 -2.19 -7.15
N SER A 248 8.80 -1.70 -8.38
CA SER A 248 10.01 -1.29 -9.09
C SER A 248 10.65 -0.07 -8.42
N HIS A 249 11.97 0.10 -8.57
CA HIS A 249 12.69 1.21 -7.95
C HIS A 249 12.12 2.57 -8.36
N GLY A 250 11.73 3.37 -7.37
CA GLY A 250 11.09 4.67 -7.55
C GLY A 250 9.71 4.62 -8.21
N CYS A 251 9.00 3.48 -8.18
CA CYS A 251 7.62 3.38 -8.66
C CYS A 251 6.77 4.56 -8.14
N ILE A 252 5.90 5.11 -8.98
CA ILE A 252 4.93 6.14 -8.56
C ILE A 252 3.53 5.58 -8.73
N ALA A 253 2.72 5.64 -7.68
CA ALA A 253 1.33 5.23 -7.72
C ALA A 253 0.44 6.19 -6.92
N ILE A 254 -0.83 6.24 -7.31
CA ILE A 254 -1.91 6.89 -6.58
C ILE A 254 -2.93 5.82 -6.23
N ASN A 255 -3.50 5.85 -5.03
CA ASN A 255 -4.66 5.02 -4.74
C ASN A 255 -5.80 5.83 -4.14
N TYR A 256 -7.02 5.37 -4.38
CA TYR A 256 -8.26 5.94 -3.85
C TYR A 256 -8.90 4.90 -2.96
N TRP A 257 -9.18 5.29 -1.72
CA TRP A 257 -9.87 4.46 -0.75
C TRP A 257 -11.30 4.92 -0.59
N TYR A 258 -12.23 3.99 -0.79
CA TYR A 258 -13.66 4.17 -0.56
C TYR A 258 -14.06 3.24 0.57
N ASP A 259 -14.67 3.77 1.65
CA ASP A 259 -15.08 2.93 2.78
C ASP A 259 -15.97 1.79 2.29
N MET A 260 -15.71 0.59 2.80
CA MET A 260 -16.48 -0.57 2.37
C MET A 260 -17.94 -0.47 2.81
N GLU A 261 -18.82 -1.19 2.12
CA GLU A 261 -20.16 -1.42 2.65
C GLU A 261 -20.09 -2.50 3.73
N PHE A 262 -20.54 -2.19 4.94
CA PHE A 262 -20.65 -3.14 6.05
C PHE A 262 -21.90 -4.03 5.89
N ASP A 263 -21.90 -4.81 4.81
CA ASP A 263 -23.01 -5.66 4.39
C ASP A 263 -22.87 -7.12 4.88
N ILE A 264 -23.65 -8.02 4.28
CA ILE A 264 -23.64 -9.44 4.62
C ILE A 264 -22.25 -10.10 4.47
N LYS A 265 -21.40 -9.62 3.54
CA LYS A 265 -20.03 -10.15 3.36
C LYS A 265 -19.18 -9.85 4.58
N TYR A 266 -19.29 -8.65 5.15
CA TYR A 266 -18.59 -8.28 6.39
C TYR A 266 -19.06 -9.14 7.57
N CYS A 267 -20.38 -9.33 7.72
CA CYS A 267 -20.92 -10.21 8.75
C CYS A 267 -20.38 -11.65 8.65
N TYR A 268 -20.33 -12.22 7.44
CA TYR A 268 -19.77 -13.55 7.22
C TYR A 268 -18.26 -13.60 7.46
N TYR A 269 -17.52 -12.56 7.08
CA TYR A 269 -16.09 -12.48 7.36
C TYR A 269 -15.83 -12.42 8.88
N LYS A 270 -16.60 -11.64 9.64
CA LYS A 270 -16.53 -11.62 11.11
C LYS A 270 -16.89 -12.97 11.72
N PHE A 271 -17.90 -13.65 11.19
CA PHE A 271 -18.21 -15.01 11.59
C PHE A 271 -17.04 -15.97 11.34
N LEU A 272 -16.34 -15.85 10.20
CA LEU A 272 -15.16 -16.65 9.88
C LEU A 272 -13.96 -16.36 10.80
N GLU A 273 -13.81 -15.12 11.30
CA GLU A 273 -12.81 -14.77 12.31
C GLU A 273 -13.08 -15.40 13.68
N ASP A 274 -14.34 -15.70 13.99
CA ASP A 274 -14.76 -16.25 15.29
C ASP A 274 -14.86 -17.79 15.30
N LEU A 275 -14.72 -18.46 14.14
CA LEU A 275 -14.80 -19.93 13.98
C LEU A 275 -13.53 -20.65 14.48
#